data_AF-A0A2R2IWD3-F1
#
_entry.id   AF-A0A2R2IWD3-F1
#
_cell.length_a   1.000
_cell.length_b   1.000
_cell.length_c   1.000
_cell.angle_alpha   90.00
_cell.angle_beta   90.00
_cell.angle_gamma   90.00
#
_symmetry.space_group_name_H-M   'P 1'
#
loop_
_entity.id
_entity.type
_entity.pdbx_description
1 polymer ?
#
loop_
_entity_poly.entity_id
_entity_poly.type
_entity_poly.pdbx_seq_one_letter_code
_entity_poly.pdbx_strand_id
1 'polypeptide(L)'
;MAMYVYCGLQGSGKSFEAVKSVIVPAIAQGRRVLTNIRNIRQDKIHDLIERKALAKPEATLGEIIPLTPDIILAPNFFFDPELLLATNGEVDSFVRPGDLVVIDEAWETHGPDRKLSEEHKKFFRMHRHYAHPVTGVTCDLVFLCQDIDTSLNRFVKATIQQTFHMKKHTALAAIPYWKNRYVITIYEGHKMRIKDVISQYQAKYDKDYFGLYDSHVGGVGKEVKVDGRATLFTKKNVLVFSCALLAPAAGLYGLYSVFAPYLLGDSHKPAVPQTKQTANAASSGLLEEKLSAGKPSSRKSRVALVGYLSTGESIRVLVRTPEGIQTVTPTRFVPDGFATSAEVDGQAVSFSSGSAKSDSSLLGEALPK
;
A
#
# COMPACT_ATOMS: atom_id res chain seq x y z
N MET A 1 0.02 3.16 -27.93
CA MET A 1 -0.58 2.00 -27.23
C MET A 1 -1.60 2.51 -26.22
N ALA A 2 -2.93 2.34 -26.41
CA ALA A 2 -3.99 2.75 -25.45
C ALA A 2 -4.74 1.57 -24.82
N MET A 3 -4.12 0.39 -24.79
CA MET A 3 -4.81 -0.77 -24.22
C MET A 3 -4.59 -0.83 -22.72
N TYR A 4 -5.70 -0.79 -22.00
CA TYR A 4 -5.72 -0.82 -20.56
C TYR A 4 -6.34 -2.10 -20.07
N VAL A 5 -5.84 -2.60 -18.95
CA VAL A 5 -6.45 -3.74 -18.27
C VAL A 5 -6.82 -3.36 -16.87
N TYR A 6 -8.04 -3.69 -16.49
CA TYR A 6 -8.56 -3.54 -15.13
C TYR A 6 -8.69 -4.93 -14.52
N CYS A 7 -7.78 -5.27 -13.61
CA CYS A 7 -7.72 -6.59 -12.99
C CYS A 7 -7.91 -6.57 -11.47
N GLY A 8 -8.27 -7.72 -10.89
CA GLY A 8 -8.47 -7.88 -9.46
C GLY A 8 -9.53 -8.95 -9.15
N LEU A 9 -9.44 -9.55 -7.97
CA LEU A 9 -10.36 -10.60 -7.52
C LEU A 9 -11.83 -10.14 -7.58
N GLN A 10 -12.76 -11.09 -7.57
CA GLN A 10 -14.19 -10.80 -7.52
C GLN A 10 -14.52 -9.84 -6.36
N GLY A 11 -15.39 -8.86 -6.62
CA GLY A 11 -15.74 -7.83 -5.64
C GLY A 11 -14.64 -6.80 -5.33
N SER A 12 -13.52 -6.78 -6.08
CA SER A 12 -12.44 -5.79 -5.93
C SER A 12 -12.80 -4.38 -6.39
N GLY A 13 -13.86 -4.23 -7.19
CA GLY A 13 -14.29 -2.94 -7.75
C GLY A 13 -13.88 -2.72 -9.21
N LYS A 14 -13.40 -3.75 -9.93
CA LYS A 14 -12.92 -3.60 -11.31
C LYS A 14 -13.92 -2.99 -12.30
N SER A 15 -15.15 -3.53 -12.34
CA SER A 15 -16.21 -3.01 -13.20
C SER A 15 -16.71 -1.64 -12.74
N PHE A 16 -16.70 -1.38 -11.43
CA PHE A 16 -17.07 -0.07 -10.88
C PHE A 16 -16.11 1.00 -11.38
N GLU A 17 -14.81 0.74 -11.27
CA GLU A 17 -13.78 1.69 -11.70
C GLU A 17 -13.81 1.89 -13.21
N ALA A 18 -13.97 0.83 -14.00
CA ALA A 18 -14.10 0.94 -15.45
C ALA A 18 -15.32 1.79 -15.86
N VAL A 19 -16.48 1.58 -15.21
CA VAL A 19 -17.68 2.39 -15.49
C VAL A 19 -17.44 3.86 -15.11
N LYS A 20 -16.94 4.11 -13.90
CA LYS A 20 -16.74 5.45 -13.36
C LYS A 20 -15.67 6.25 -14.11
N SER A 21 -14.52 5.64 -14.37
CA SER A 21 -13.32 6.35 -14.82
C SER A 21 -13.07 6.22 -16.33
N VAL A 22 -13.79 5.32 -17.02
CA VAL A 22 -13.64 5.12 -18.47
C VAL A 22 -14.98 5.36 -19.20
N ILE A 23 -16.03 4.61 -18.87
CA ILE A 23 -17.27 4.64 -19.66
C ILE A 23 -18.01 5.96 -19.50
N VAL A 24 -18.29 6.39 -18.27
CA VAL A 24 -19.04 7.63 -18.02
C VAL A 24 -18.32 8.85 -18.64
N PRO A 25 -17.00 9.04 -18.47
CA PRO A 25 -16.28 10.12 -19.16
C PRO A 25 -16.33 10.01 -20.69
N ALA A 26 -16.25 8.82 -21.27
CA ALA A 26 -16.32 8.64 -22.73
C ALA A 26 -17.71 9.02 -23.27
N ILE A 27 -18.78 8.63 -22.60
CA ILE A 27 -20.15 9.02 -22.95
C ILE A 27 -20.34 10.54 -22.80
N ALA A 28 -19.81 11.15 -21.74
CA ALA A 28 -19.84 12.60 -21.56
C ALA A 28 -19.10 13.38 -22.66
N GLN A 29 -18.17 12.73 -23.37
CA GLN A 29 -17.44 13.27 -24.51
C GLN A 29 -18.09 12.96 -25.86
N GLY A 30 -19.28 12.35 -25.89
CA GLY A 30 -19.96 12.02 -27.15
C GLY A 30 -19.46 10.74 -27.82
N ARG A 31 -18.65 9.92 -27.14
CA ARG A 31 -18.08 8.70 -27.73
C ARG A 31 -19.07 7.54 -27.68
N ARG A 32 -19.05 6.71 -28.72
CA ARG A 32 -19.73 5.41 -28.72
C ARG A 32 -18.92 4.43 -27.88
N VAL A 33 -19.57 3.76 -26.94
CA VAL A 33 -18.94 2.79 -26.04
C VAL A 33 -19.52 1.41 -26.28
N LEU A 34 -18.68 0.49 -26.75
CA LEU A 34 -19.06 -0.89 -27.04
C LEU A 34 -18.67 -1.76 -25.83
N THR A 35 -19.64 -2.40 -25.18
CA THR A 35 -19.35 -3.18 -23.97
C THR A 35 -20.29 -4.35 -23.72
N ASN A 36 -19.76 -5.44 -23.17
CA ASN A 36 -20.52 -6.58 -22.64
C ASN A 36 -20.74 -6.51 -21.11
N ILE A 37 -20.48 -5.37 -20.46
CA ILE A 37 -20.83 -5.18 -19.04
C ILE A 37 -22.34 -5.38 -18.87
N ARG A 38 -22.71 -6.30 -17.98
CA ARG A 38 -24.11 -6.73 -17.80
C ARG A 38 -25.01 -5.60 -17.32
N ASN A 39 -26.19 -5.52 -17.95
CA ASN A 39 -27.27 -4.59 -17.59
C ASN A 39 -26.81 -3.15 -17.40
N ILE A 40 -25.84 -2.70 -18.20
CA ILE A 40 -25.43 -1.31 -18.23
C ILE A 40 -26.59 -0.44 -18.74
N ARG A 41 -26.91 0.63 -18.02
CA ARG A 41 -28.10 1.46 -18.26
C ARG A 41 -27.69 2.84 -18.78
N GLN A 42 -27.85 3.03 -20.09
CA GLN A 42 -27.51 4.29 -20.77
C GLN A 42 -28.27 5.49 -20.18
N ASP A 43 -29.59 5.39 -20.02
CA ASP A 43 -30.42 6.50 -19.51
C ASP A 43 -29.91 7.01 -18.16
N LYS A 44 -29.60 6.09 -17.24
CA LYS A 44 -29.06 6.45 -15.91
C LYS A 44 -27.67 7.06 -15.98
N ILE A 45 -26.87 6.68 -16.99
CA ILE A 45 -25.56 7.28 -17.23
C ILE A 45 -25.74 8.72 -17.74
N HIS A 46 -26.66 8.96 -18.68
CA HIS A 46 -27.00 10.30 -19.16
C HIS A 46 -27.53 11.18 -18.02
N ASP A 47 -28.48 10.68 -17.23
CA ASP A 47 -29.00 11.37 -16.03
C ASP A 47 -27.88 11.71 -15.04
N LEU A 48 -26.90 10.82 -14.85
CA LEU A 48 -25.77 11.07 -13.96
C LEU A 48 -24.87 12.17 -14.52
N ILE A 49 -24.57 12.12 -15.82
CA ILE A 49 -23.72 13.10 -16.50
C ILE A 49 -24.34 14.50 -16.44
N GLU A 50 -25.64 14.61 -16.68
CA GLU A 50 -26.37 15.88 -16.58
C GLU A 50 -26.41 16.40 -15.14
N ARG A 51 -26.84 15.57 -14.18
CA ARG A 51 -26.93 15.97 -12.76
C ARG A 51 -25.59 16.40 -12.18
N LYS A 52 -24.49 15.81 -12.63
CA LYS A 52 -23.12 16.16 -12.19
C LYS A 52 -22.42 17.16 -13.12
N ALA A 53 -23.08 17.65 -14.17
CA ALA A 53 -22.51 18.54 -15.18
C ALA A 53 -21.15 18.07 -15.73
N LEU A 54 -21.05 16.77 -16.06
CA LEU A 54 -19.79 16.14 -16.51
C LEU A 54 -19.50 16.38 -17.99
N ALA A 55 -20.52 16.68 -18.79
CA ALA A 55 -20.39 17.01 -20.20
C ALA A 55 -20.24 18.52 -20.42
N LYS A 56 -19.71 18.92 -21.57
CA LYS A 56 -19.72 20.33 -21.98
C LYS A 56 -21.17 20.74 -22.29
N PRO A 57 -21.58 22.01 -22.06
CA PRO A 57 -22.97 22.45 -22.21
C PRO A 57 -23.63 22.16 -23.56
N GLU A 58 -22.84 22.08 -24.65
CA GLU A 58 -23.33 21.84 -26.01
C GLU A 58 -22.88 20.47 -26.57
N ALA A 59 -22.31 19.61 -25.73
CA ALA A 59 -21.85 18.29 -26.18
C ALA A 59 -23.04 17.32 -26.26
N THR A 60 -23.22 16.72 -27.44
CA THR A 60 -24.07 15.55 -27.59
C THR A 60 -23.46 14.38 -26.80
N LEU A 61 -24.25 13.75 -25.94
CA LEU A 61 -23.81 12.57 -25.20
C LEU A 61 -23.64 11.37 -26.13
N GLY A 62 -22.69 10.51 -25.77
CA GLY A 62 -22.41 9.27 -26.48
C GLY A 62 -23.48 8.20 -26.21
N GLU A 63 -23.34 7.08 -26.89
CA GLU A 63 -24.24 5.93 -26.77
C GLU A 63 -23.48 4.68 -26.32
N ILE A 64 -24.23 3.74 -25.74
CA ILE A 64 -23.74 2.43 -25.35
C ILE A 64 -24.25 1.39 -26.34
N ILE A 65 -23.32 0.64 -26.91
CA ILE A 65 -23.61 -0.47 -27.81
C ILE A 65 -23.33 -1.77 -27.03
N PRO A 66 -24.36 -2.56 -26.70
CA PRO A 66 -24.16 -3.81 -25.97
C PRO A 66 -23.46 -4.84 -26.86
N LEU A 67 -22.53 -5.58 -26.26
CA LEU A 67 -21.80 -6.67 -26.92
C LEU A 67 -22.17 -8.02 -26.32
N THR A 68 -22.19 -9.04 -27.18
CA THR A 68 -22.14 -10.44 -26.78
C THR A 68 -20.81 -11.07 -27.21
N PRO A 69 -20.39 -12.17 -26.58
CA PRO A 69 -19.20 -12.91 -27.02
C PRO A 69 -19.24 -13.28 -28.51
N ASP A 70 -20.43 -13.65 -29.02
CA ASP A 70 -20.60 -14.01 -30.43
C ASP A 70 -20.38 -12.83 -31.37
N ILE A 71 -20.84 -11.62 -31.00
CA ILE A 71 -20.58 -10.40 -31.78
C ILE A 71 -19.08 -10.08 -31.78
N ILE A 72 -18.41 -10.20 -30.64
CA ILE A 72 -16.96 -9.92 -30.52
C ILE A 72 -16.14 -10.87 -31.39
N LEU A 73 -16.57 -12.13 -31.48
CA LEU A 73 -15.88 -13.17 -32.25
C LEU A 73 -16.31 -13.23 -33.72
N ALA A 74 -17.31 -12.45 -34.12
CA ALA A 74 -17.78 -12.41 -35.49
C ALA A 74 -16.71 -11.81 -36.43
N PRO A 75 -16.68 -12.22 -37.71
CA PRO A 75 -15.86 -11.56 -38.71
C PRO A 75 -16.17 -10.06 -38.81
N ASN A 76 -15.18 -9.23 -39.12
CA ASN A 76 -15.32 -7.77 -39.24
C ASN A 76 -15.79 -7.08 -37.96
N PHE A 77 -15.61 -7.72 -36.79
CA PHE A 77 -15.84 -7.03 -35.52
C PHE A 77 -14.90 -5.82 -35.41
N PHE A 78 -13.61 -6.03 -35.65
CA PHE A 78 -12.64 -4.97 -35.85
C PHE A 78 -12.46 -4.70 -37.35
N PHE A 79 -12.17 -3.46 -37.74
CA PHE A 79 -11.74 -3.21 -39.11
C PHE A 79 -10.30 -3.70 -39.30
N ASP A 80 -9.97 -4.13 -40.52
CA ASP A 80 -8.58 -4.24 -40.94
C ASP A 80 -8.04 -2.84 -41.28
N PRO A 81 -7.04 -2.35 -40.54
CA PRO A 81 -6.27 -1.14 -40.85
C PRO A 81 -5.93 -0.95 -42.34
N GLU A 82 -5.45 -2.01 -42.99
CA GLU A 82 -4.97 -1.94 -44.37
C GLU A 82 -6.12 -1.79 -45.36
N LEU A 83 -7.25 -2.46 -45.07
CA LEU A 83 -8.46 -2.29 -45.87
C LEU A 83 -9.03 -0.88 -45.69
N LEU A 84 -9.00 -0.32 -44.48
CA LEU A 84 -9.51 1.02 -44.21
C LEU A 84 -8.77 2.10 -44.99
N LEU A 85 -7.45 1.96 -45.12
CA LEU A 85 -6.63 2.82 -45.97
C LEU A 85 -6.93 2.62 -47.45
N ALA A 86 -7.05 1.36 -47.91
CA ALA A 86 -7.30 1.04 -49.31
C ALA A 86 -8.68 1.48 -49.80
N THR A 87 -9.68 1.54 -48.93
CA THR A 87 -11.07 1.92 -49.26
C THR A 87 -11.41 3.36 -48.86
N ASN A 88 -10.42 4.22 -48.59
CA ASN A 88 -10.65 5.60 -48.17
C ASN A 88 -11.61 5.75 -46.96
N GLY A 89 -11.58 4.80 -46.02
CA GLY A 89 -12.43 4.83 -44.83
C GLY A 89 -13.73 4.04 -44.93
N GLU A 90 -14.04 3.45 -46.09
CA GLU A 90 -15.24 2.63 -46.29
C GLU A 90 -14.94 1.15 -46.00
N VAL A 91 -14.84 0.80 -44.72
CA VAL A 91 -14.82 -0.61 -44.29
C VAL A 91 -16.04 -0.86 -43.43
N ASP A 92 -16.80 -1.89 -43.80
CA ASP A 92 -17.90 -2.38 -42.98
C ASP A 92 -17.33 -3.18 -41.82
N SER A 93 -17.20 -2.52 -40.67
CA SER A 93 -16.80 -3.13 -39.40
C SER A 93 -17.73 -2.71 -38.27
N PHE A 94 -17.89 -3.59 -37.29
CA PHE A 94 -18.74 -3.30 -36.13
C PHE A 94 -18.17 -2.16 -35.29
N VAL A 95 -16.88 -2.25 -34.96
CA VAL A 95 -16.12 -1.18 -34.29
C VAL A 95 -15.81 -0.09 -35.33
N ARG A 96 -16.12 1.16 -34.99
CA ARG A 96 -15.87 2.33 -35.84
C ARG A 96 -14.70 3.16 -35.30
N PRO A 97 -14.02 3.95 -36.15
CA PRO A 97 -12.98 4.88 -35.70
C PRO A 97 -13.47 5.80 -34.57
N GLY A 98 -12.71 5.87 -33.47
CA GLY A 98 -13.03 6.65 -32.27
C GLY A 98 -13.86 5.95 -31.19
N ASP A 99 -14.40 4.76 -31.48
CA ASP A 99 -15.13 3.95 -30.51
C ASP A 99 -14.24 3.57 -29.31
N LEU A 100 -14.84 3.49 -28.13
CA LEU A 100 -14.23 2.89 -26.95
C LEU A 100 -14.77 1.47 -26.79
N VAL A 101 -13.89 0.47 -26.75
CA VAL A 101 -14.27 -0.94 -26.59
C VAL A 101 -13.91 -1.42 -25.18
N VAL A 102 -14.91 -1.82 -24.39
CA VAL A 102 -14.74 -2.30 -23.01
C VAL A 102 -15.25 -3.73 -22.88
N ILE A 103 -14.34 -4.68 -22.72
CA ILE A 103 -14.67 -6.11 -22.66
C ILE A 103 -14.48 -6.61 -21.22
N ASP A 104 -15.59 -6.89 -20.55
CA ASP A 104 -15.64 -7.57 -19.26
C ASP A 104 -15.49 -9.09 -19.42
N GLU A 105 -14.92 -9.72 -18.39
CA GLU A 105 -14.60 -11.15 -18.36
C GLU A 105 -13.89 -11.61 -19.66
N ALA A 106 -12.84 -10.87 -20.03
CA ALA A 106 -12.15 -11.00 -21.31
C ALA A 106 -11.58 -12.41 -21.62
N TRP A 107 -11.52 -13.32 -20.64
CA TRP A 107 -11.11 -14.71 -20.85
C TRP A 107 -12.04 -15.47 -21.79
N GLU A 108 -13.32 -15.08 -21.88
CA GLU A 108 -14.30 -15.76 -22.73
C GLU A 108 -13.97 -15.62 -24.22
N THR A 109 -13.55 -14.41 -24.64
CA THR A 109 -13.28 -14.04 -26.04
C THR A 109 -11.79 -13.97 -26.36
N HIS A 110 -10.96 -13.57 -25.39
CA HIS A 110 -9.52 -13.30 -25.56
C HIS A 110 -8.64 -14.13 -24.62
N GLY A 111 -9.13 -15.27 -24.13
CA GLY A 111 -8.42 -16.18 -23.23
C GLY A 111 -7.10 -16.74 -23.77
N PRO A 112 -6.27 -17.35 -22.91
CA PRO A 112 -4.94 -17.87 -23.27
C PRO A 112 -4.98 -18.88 -24.43
N ASP A 113 -5.99 -19.75 -24.44
CA ASP A 113 -6.14 -20.82 -25.44
C ASP A 113 -6.91 -20.38 -26.70
N ARG A 114 -7.40 -19.14 -26.75
CA ARG A 114 -8.13 -18.61 -27.91
C ARG A 114 -7.14 -18.23 -29.02
N LYS A 115 -7.39 -18.72 -30.23
CA LYS A 115 -6.68 -18.27 -31.43
C LYS A 115 -7.28 -16.95 -31.92
N LEU A 116 -6.50 -15.87 -31.83
CA LEU A 116 -6.90 -14.57 -32.37
C LEU A 116 -6.83 -14.59 -33.90
N SER A 117 -7.85 -14.00 -34.54
CA SER A 117 -7.82 -13.73 -35.99
C SER A 117 -6.73 -12.71 -36.33
N GLU A 118 -6.29 -12.69 -37.59
CA GLU A 118 -5.30 -11.70 -38.04
C GLU A 118 -5.84 -10.27 -37.96
N GLU A 119 -7.14 -10.08 -38.22
CA GLU A 119 -7.87 -8.82 -38.03
C GLU A 119 -7.70 -8.27 -36.60
N HIS A 120 -7.97 -9.09 -35.59
CA HIS A 120 -7.77 -8.71 -34.18
C HIS A 120 -6.32 -8.33 -33.88
N LYS A 121 -5.35 -9.12 -34.40
CA LYS A 121 -3.93 -8.85 -34.17
C LYS A 121 -3.49 -7.52 -34.79
N LYS A 122 -3.92 -7.23 -36.03
CA LYS A 122 -3.64 -5.97 -36.72
C LYS A 122 -4.28 -4.81 -35.97
N PHE A 123 -5.56 -4.92 -35.61
CA PHE A 123 -6.27 -3.88 -34.88
C PHE A 123 -5.61 -3.56 -33.52
N PHE A 124 -5.24 -4.56 -32.72
CA PHE A 124 -4.58 -4.32 -31.42
C PHE A 124 -3.26 -3.57 -31.53
N ARG A 125 -2.53 -3.72 -32.63
CA ARG A 125 -1.31 -2.95 -32.88
C ARG A 125 -1.61 -1.54 -33.41
N MET A 126 -2.67 -1.40 -34.20
CA MET A 126 -2.88 -0.22 -35.04
C MET A 126 -4.09 0.66 -34.66
N HIS A 127 -4.87 0.31 -33.63
CA HIS A 127 -6.10 1.02 -33.22
C HIS A 127 -5.95 2.54 -33.03
N ARG A 128 -4.74 3.04 -32.73
CA ARG A 128 -4.46 4.49 -32.61
C ARG A 128 -4.23 5.23 -33.92
N HIS A 129 -4.00 4.54 -35.03
CA HIS A 129 -3.77 5.20 -36.32
C HIS A 129 -5.09 5.64 -36.98
N TYR A 130 -6.23 5.22 -36.43
CA TYR A 130 -7.54 5.43 -37.02
C TYR A 130 -8.39 6.25 -36.08
N ALA A 131 -8.41 7.54 -36.38
CA ALA A 131 -9.21 8.53 -35.68
C ALA A 131 -10.57 8.69 -36.34
N HIS A 132 -11.59 8.99 -35.54
CA HIS A 132 -12.87 9.45 -36.03
C HIS A 132 -12.65 10.69 -36.91
N PRO A 133 -13.24 10.76 -38.13
CA PRO A 133 -12.92 11.79 -39.12
C PRO A 133 -13.23 13.21 -38.64
N VAL A 134 -14.29 13.37 -37.84
CA VAL A 134 -14.71 14.69 -37.31
C VAL A 134 -14.01 15.04 -35.99
N THR A 135 -14.04 14.15 -34.99
CA THR A 135 -13.57 14.47 -33.63
C THR A 135 -12.07 14.26 -33.44
N GLY A 136 -11.39 13.53 -34.35
CA GLY A 136 -9.97 13.18 -34.23
C GLY A 136 -9.66 12.18 -33.13
N VAL A 137 -10.67 11.67 -32.41
CA VAL A 137 -10.51 10.70 -31.32
C VAL A 137 -10.21 9.32 -31.90
N THR A 138 -9.19 8.66 -31.39
CA THR A 138 -8.79 7.30 -31.79
C THR A 138 -9.55 6.23 -31.01
N CYS A 139 -9.56 5.00 -31.51
CA CYS A 139 -10.09 3.88 -30.74
C CYS A 139 -9.25 3.62 -29.48
N ASP A 140 -9.91 3.17 -28.40
CA ASP A 140 -9.27 2.70 -27.18
C ASP A 140 -9.86 1.35 -26.77
N LEU A 141 -9.06 0.49 -26.13
CA LEU A 141 -9.54 -0.80 -25.62
C LEU A 141 -9.27 -0.95 -24.13
N VAL A 142 -10.27 -1.48 -23.44
CA VAL A 142 -10.19 -1.80 -22.02
C VAL A 142 -10.65 -3.23 -21.80
N PHE A 143 -9.78 -4.07 -21.24
CA PHE A 143 -10.14 -5.41 -20.81
C PHE A 143 -10.34 -5.45 -19.30
N LEU A 144 -11.39 -6.11 -18.83
CA LEU A 144 -11.54 -6.44 -17.42
C LEU A 144 -11.35 -7.94 -17.24
N CYS A 145 -10.55 -8.32 -16.26
CA CYS A 145 -10.31 -9.72 -15.91
C CYS A 145 -10.03 -9.85 -14.41
N GLN A 146 -10.00 -11.08 -13.88
CA GLN A 146 -9.62 -11.28 -12.48
C GLN A 146 -8.10 -11.28 -12.33
N ASP A 147 -7.44 -11.99 -13.25
CA ASP A 147 -6.01 -12.13 -13.33
C ASP A 147 -5.58 -12.07 -14.80
N ILE A 148 -4.54 -11.30 -15.10
CA ILE A 148 -4.09 -11.09 -16.48
C ILE A 148 -3.53 -12.37 -17.08
N ASP A 149 -2.79 -13.14 -16.27
CA ASP A 149 -1.99 -14.23 -16.81
C ASP A 149 -2.83 -15.42 -17.26
N THR A 150 -3.88 -15.70 -16.50
CA THR A 150 -4.85 -16.75 -16.78
C THR A 150 -5.99 -16.31 -17.70
N SER A 151 -6.27 -15.01 -17.79
CA SER A 151 -7.45 -14.52 -18.53
C SER A 151 -7.15 -14.03 -19.94
N LEU A 152 -5.90 -13.73 -20.31
CA LEU A 152 -5.60 -13.10 -21.60
C LEU A 152 -4.61 -13.90 -22.45
N ASN A 153 -4.80 -13.84 -23.76
CA ASN A 153 -3.89 -14.39 -24.76
C ASN A 153 -2.53 -13.68 -24.72
N ARG A 154 -1.45 -14.44 -24.94
CA ARG A 154 -0.06 -13.91 -24.95
C ARG A 154 0.13 -12.70 -25.87
N PHE A 155 -0.53 -12.68 -27.04
CA PHE A 155 -0.46 -11.56 -27.96
C PHE A 155 -1.13 -10.30 -27.38
N VAL A 156 -2.32 -10.44 -26.77
CA VAL A 156 -3.00 -9.34 -26.09
C VAL A 156 -2.14 -8.82 -24.93
N LYS A 157 -1.54 -9.69 -24.13
CA LYS A 157 -0.65 -9.28 -23.03
C LYS A 157 0.52 -8.40 -23.51
N ALA A 158 1.08 -8.72 -24.66
CA ALA A 158 2.22 -8.00 -25.22
C ALA A 158 1.88 -6.57 -25.70
N THR A 159 0.60 -6.27 -25.90
CA THR A 159 0.12 -5.00 -26.42
C THR A 159 -0.53 -4.10 -25.35
N ILE A 160 -0.67 -4.59 -24.12
CA ILE A 160 -1.13 -3.82 -22.94
C ILE A 160 -0.15 -2.69 -22.63
N GLN A 161 -0.67 -1.47 -22.46
CA GLN A 161 0.11 -0.29 -22.05
C GLN A 161 0.16 -0.14 -20.53
N GLN A 162 -0.99 -0.22 -19.87
CA GLN A 162 -1.07 -0.08 -18.41
C GLN A 162 -2.09 -1.05 -17.83
N THR A 163 -1.80 -1.47 -16.61
CA THR A 163 -2.67 -2.33 -15.81
C THR A 163 -3.10 -1.59 -14.56
N PHE A 164 -4.41 -1.51 -14.34
CA PHE A 164 -5.04 -1.03 -13.12
C PHE A 164 -5.43 -2.25 -12.29
N HIS A 165 -4.70 -2.50 -11.21
CA HIS A 165 -4.97 -3.61 -10.32
C HIS A 165 -5.73 -3.14 -9.08
N MET A 166 -6.94 -3.67 -8.90
CA MET A 166 -7.85 -3.31 -7.82
C MET A 166 -7.75 -4.29 -6.66
N LYS A 167 -7.62 -3.76 -5.45
CA LYS A 167 -7.58 -4.55 -4.21
C LYS A 167 -8.58 -4.01 -3.17
N LYS A 168 -9.45 -4.90 -2.67
CA LYS A 168 -10.34 -4.64 -1.53
C LYS A 168 -9.57 -4.73 -0.21
N HIS A 169 -9.86 -3.86 0.74
CA HIS A 169 -9.26 -3.88 2.08
C HIS A 169 -9.89 -4.97 2.97
N THR A 170 -9.79 -6.24 2.58
CA THR A 170 -10.43 -7.36 3.27
C THR A 170 -10.02 -7.50 4.74
N ALA A 171 -8.78 -7.12 5.08
CA ALA A 171 -8.25 -7.18 6.44
C ALA A 171 -8.75 -6.06 7.36
N LEU A 172 -9.02 -4.88 6.80
CA LEU A 172 -9.49 -3.69 7.53
C LEU A 172 -10.99 -3.43 7.33
N ALA A 173 -11.69 -4.33 6.61
CA ALA A 173 -13.10 -4.16 6.24
C ALA A 173 -14.06 -4.00 7.44
N ALA A 174 -13.65 -4.41 8.64
CA ALA A 174 -14.42 -4.22 9.88
C ALA A 174 -14.40 -2.78 10.39
N ILE A 175 -13.45 -1.95 9.95
CA ILE A 175 -13.39 -0.53 10.31
C ILE A 175 -14.30 0.24 9.33
N PRO A 176 -15.30 1.01 9.82
CA PRO A 176 -16.27 1.71 8.96
C PRO A 176 -15.65 2.59 7.87
N TYR A 177 -14.53 3.26 8.19
CA TYR A 177 -13.80 4.11 7.25
C TYR A 177 -13.28 3.37 6.00
N TRP A 178 -12.86 2.10 6.18
CA TRP A 178 -12.22 1.28 5.14
C TRP A 178 -13.21 0.44 4.33
N LYS A 179 -14.46 0.33 4.78
CA LYS A 179 -15.49 -0.53 4.16
C LYS A 179 -15.86 -0.10 2.74
N ASN A 180 -15.85 1.20 2.46
CA ASN A 180 -16.24 1.78 1.17
C ASN A 180 -15.03 2.27 0.36
N ARG A 181 -13.84 1.71 0.61
CA ARG A 181 -12.60 2.08 -0.07
C ARG A 181 -11.92 0.87 -0.69
N TYR A 182 -11.15 1.12 -1.71
CA TYR A 182 -10.33 0.14 -2.42
C TYR A 182 -9.03 0.81 -2.85
N VAL A 183 -8.02 -0.02 -3.13
CA VAL A 183 -6.73 0.44 -3.64
C VAL A 183 -6.68 0.17 -5.12
N ILE A 184 -6.17 1.14 -5.88
CA ILE A 184 -5.79 0.99 -7.27
C ILE A 184 -4.26 1.10 -7.30
N THR A 185 -3.62 0.06 -7.80
CA THR A 185 -2.19 0.10 -8.16
C THR A 185 -2.09 0.08 -9.67
N ILE A 186 -1.43 1.10 -10.23
CA ILE A 186 -1.20 1.22 -11.67
C ILE A 186 0.18 0.67 -11.99
N TYR A 187 0.25 -0.26 -12.94
CA TYR A 187 1.47 -0.83 -13.46
C TYR A 187 1.67 -0.46 -14.93
N GLU A 188 2.93 -0.34 -15.34
CA GLU A 188 3.32 -0.27 -16.74
C GLU A 188 3.31 -1.67 -17.38
N GLY A 189 2.64 -1.80 -18.51
CA GLY A 189 2.46 -3.07 -19.21
C GLY A 189 1.56 -4.07 -18.46
N HIS A 190 1.76 -5.35 -18.75
CA HIS A 190 0.96 -6.46 -18.19
C HIS A 190 1.56 -7.10 -16.94
N LYS A 191 2.84 -6.83 -16.63
CA LYS A 191 3.54 -7.49 -15.52
C LYS A 191 3.38 -6.66 -14.26
N MET A 192 2.79 -7.26 -13.23
CA MET A 192 2.51 -6.57 -11.96
C MET A 192 3.69 -6.67 -10.98
N ARG A 193 4.89 -6.25 -11.38
CA ARG A 193 6.08 -6.27 -10.51
C ARG A 193 6.21 -4.95 -9.77
N ILE A 194 6.88 -4.94 -8.62
CA ILE A 194 7.07 -3.73 -7.81
C ILE A 194 7.75 -2.61 -8.62
N LYS A 195 8.75 -2.97 -9.44
CA LYS A 195 9.47 -2.00 -10.28
C LYS A 195 8.65 -1.42 -11.43
N ASP A 196 7.56 -2.09 -11.81
CA ASP A 196 6.69 -1.67 -12.91
C ASP A 196 5.51 -0.82 -12.37
N VAL A 197 5.47 -0.53 -11.06
CA VAL A 197 4.45 0.33 -10.44
C VAL A 197 4.68 1.78 -10.86
N ILE A 198 3.67 2.38 -11.50
CA ILE A 198 3.63 3.80 -11.84
C ILE A 198 3.12 4.62 -10.65
N SER A 199 2.00 4.19 -10.07
CA SER A 199 1.40 4.87 -8.92
C SER A 199 0.46 3.96 -8.16
N GLN A 200 0.17 4.32 -6.91
CA GLN A 200 -0.80 3.63 -6.08
C GLN A 200 -1.59 4.65 -5.27
N TYR A 201 -2.91 4.52 -5.26
CA TYR A 201 -3.76 5.38 -4.45
C TYR A 201 -5.02 4.65 -3.96
N GLN A 202 -5.64 5.23 -2.95
CA GLN A 202 -6.91 4.76 -2.41
C GLN A 202 -8.06 5.51 -3.05
N ALA A 203 -9.02 4.75 -3.57
CA ALA A 203 -10.26 5.27 -4.10
C ALA A 203 -11.43 4.92 -3.16
N LYS A 204 -12.53 5.68 -3.30
CA LYS A 204 -13.76 5.50 -2.55
C LYS A 204 -14.89 5.18 -3.51
N TYR A 205 -15.74 4.23 -3.12
CA TYR A 205 -16.97 3.96 -3.84
C TYR A 205 -17.91 5.16 -3.73
N ASP A 206 -18.29 5.69 -4.88
CA ASP A 206 -19.29 6.73 -5.04
C ASP A 206 -20.65 6.07 -5.30
N LYS A 207 -21.65 6.48 -4.51
CA LYS A 207 -22.97 5.86 -4.56
C LYS A 207 -23.74 6.18 -5.82
N ASP A 208 -23.44 7.31 -6.45
CA ASP A 208 -24.17 7.76 -7.64
C ASP A 208 -23.91 6.87 -8.87
N TYR A 209 -22.81 6.10 -8.83
CA TYR A 209 -22.46 5.14 -9.87
C TYR A 209 -23.04 3.73 -9.60
N PHE A 210 -23.60 3.49 -8.40
CA PHE A 210 -24.29 2.23 -8.15
C PHE A 210 -25.62 2.20 -8.90
N GLY A 211 -25.91 1.05 -9.51
CA GLY A 211 -27.11 0.91 -10.32
C GLY A 211 -26.99 1.51 -11.73
N LEU A 212 -25.79 1.86 -12.18
CA LEU A 212 -25.54 2.05 -13.62
C LEU A 212 -25.36 0.72 -14.35
N TYR A 213 -24.99 -0.34 -13.64
CA TYR A 213 -24.75 -1.68 -14.18
C TYR A 213 -24.98 -2.74 -13.09
N ASP A 214 -25.03 -4.03 -13.48
CA ASP A 214 -25.14 -5.15 -12.55
C ASP A 214 -23.82 -5.92 -12.45
N SER A 215 -23.32 -6.08 -11.22
CA SER A 215 -22.01 -6.69 -10.94
C SER A 215 -22.06 -8.21 -10.67
N HIS A 216 -23.24 -8.80 -10.51
CA HIS A 216 -23.44 -10.20 -10.13
C HIS A 216 -24.54 -10.85 -10.97
N VAL A 217 -24.36 -12.14 -11.31
CA VAL A 217 -25.41 -12.96 -11.92
C VAL A 217 -26.47 -13.24 -10.86
N GLY A 218 -27.72 -12.77 -11.07
CA GLY A 218 -28.83 -13.02 -10.16
C GLY A 218 -29.16 -11.90 -9.15
N GLY A 219 -28.61 -10.69 -9.32
CA GLY A 219 -28.95 -9.52 -8.49
C GLY A 219 -28.00 -9.30 -7.30
N VAL A 220 -28.49 -8.74 -6.19
CA VAL A 220 -27.67 -8.38 -5.02
C VAL A 220 -27.27 -9.63 -4.23
N GLY A 221 -26.32 -10.40 -4.78
CA GLY A 221 -25.67 -11.50 -4.09
C GLY A 221 -24.93 -10.95 -2.86
N LYS A 222 -25.32 -11.39 -1.66
CA LYS A 222 -24.60 -11.07 -0.44
C LYS A 222 -23.39 -11.98 -0.33
N GLU A 223 -22.20 -11.45 -0.59
CA GLU A 223 -20.94 -12.15 -0.36
C GLU A 223 -20.85 -12.57 1.13
N VAL A 224 -20.99 -13.86 1.41
CA VAL A 224 -20.83 -14.40 2.77
C VAL A 224 -19.36 -14.74 2.96
N LYS A 225 -18.69 -14.04 3.89
CA LYS A 225 -17.28 -14.30 4.21
C LYS A 225 -17.17 -15.67 4.90
N VAL A 226 -16.61 -16.64 4.19
CA VAL A 226 -16.47 -18.04 4.66
C VAL A 226 -15.47 -18.15 5.83
N ASP A 227 -14.43 -17.31 5.86
CA ASP A 227 -13.45 -17.29 6.95
C ASP A 227 -13.17 -15.86 7.45
N GLY A 228 -13.39 -15.62 8.75
CA GLY A 228 -13.19 -14.35 9.42
C GLY A 228 -11.75 -14.04 9.84
N ARG A 229 -10.84 -15.03 9.84
CA ARG A 229 -9.47 -14.92 10.38
C ARG A 229 -8.60 -13.87 9.70
N ALA A 230 -8.86 -13.58 8.42
CA ALA A 230 -8.16 -12.52 7.69
C ALA A 230 -8.49 -11.10 8.19
N THR A 231 -9.46 -10.92 9.09
CA THR A 231 -9.88 -9.61 9.63
C THR A 231 -9.04 -9.24 10.85
N LEU A 232 -8.24 -8.20 10.76
CA LEU A 232 -7.32 -7.82 11.84
C LEU A 232 -8.03 -7.14 13.03
N PHE A 233 -9.14 -6.46 12.79
CA PHE A 233 -9.88 -5.70 13.81
C PHE A 233 -11.20 -6.38 14.17
N THR A 234 -11.12 -7.42 14.98
CA THR A 234 -12.27 -7.99 15.68
C THR A 234 -12.55 -7.19 16.96
N LYS A 235 -13.78 -7.29 17.53
CA LYS A 235 -14.17 -6.58 18.76
C LYS A 235 -13.15 -6.75 19.91
N LYS A 236 -12.54 -7.94 20.00
CA LYS A 236 -11.50 -8.26 20.99
C LYS A 236 -10.20 -7.48 20.76
N ASN A 237 -9.74 -7.38 19.50
CA ASN A 237 -8.50 -6.68 19.16
C ASN A 237 -8.64 -5.16 19.32
N VAL A 238 -9.80 -4.59 18.96
CA VAL A 238 -10.08 -3.16 19.16
C VAL A 238 -10.00 -2.78 20.63
N LEU A 239 -10.57 -3.60 21.53
CA LEU A 239 -10.53 -3.36 22.98
C LEU A 239 -9.08 -3.39 23.50
N VAL A 240 -8.27 -4.37 23.09
CA VAL A 240 -6.86 -4.46 23.48
C VAL A 240 -6.06 -3.25 22.98
N PHE A 241 -6.23 -2.84 21.73
CA PHE A 241 -5.57 -1.64 21.19
C PHE A 241 -6.00 -0.36 21.91
N SER A 242 -7.30 -0.20 22.24
CA SER A 242 -7.76 0.96 23.00
C SER A 242 -7.19 1.00 24.41
N CYS A 243 -7.10 -0.15 25.09
CA CYS A 243 -6.48 -0.23 26.42
C CYS A 243 -4.98 0.05 26.34
N ALA A 244 -4.28 -0.46 25.33
CA ALA A 244 -2.85 -0.21 25.13
C ALA A 244 -2.54 1.27 24.83
N LEU A 245 -3.45 1.99 24.15
CA LEU A 245 -3.30 3.41 23.88
C LEU A 245 -3.63 4.28 25.11
N LEU A 246 -4.64 3.89 25.91
CA LEU A 246 -5.09 4.65 27.08
C LEU A 246 -4.26 4.40 28.35
N ALA A 247 -3.68 3.20 28.50
CA ALA A 247 -2.85 2.84 29.64
C ALA A 247 -1.65 3.78 29.89
N PRO A 248 -0.85 4.20 28.89
CA PRO A 248 0.23 5.15 29.11
C PRO A 248 -0.27 6.55 29.49
N ALA A 249 -1.41 7.01 28.95
CA ALA A 249 -2.00 8.28 29.34
C ALA A 249 -2.52 8.26 30.79
N ALA A 250 -3.18 7.17 31.20
CA ALA A 250 -3.60 6.96 32.58
C ALA A 250 -2.40 6.81 33.53
N GLY A 251 -1.33 6.15 33.08
CA GLY A 251 -0.08 6.03 33.82
C GLY A 251 0.62 7.37 34.02
N LEU A 252 0.72 8.20 32.98
CA LEU A 252 1.26 9.56 33.04
C LEU A 252 0.41 10.46 33.94
N TYR A 253 -0.92 10.38 33.84
CA TYR A 253 -1.82 11.10 34.75
C TYR A 253 -1.67 10.65 36.20
N GLY A 254 -1.53 9.35 36.45
CA GLY A 254 -1.25 8.79 37.77
C GLY A 254 0.07 9.30 38.36
N LEU A 255 1.15 9.25 37.58
CA LEU A 255 2.44 9.83 37.95
C LEU A 255 2.33 11.34 38.24
N TYR A 256 1.66 12.09 37.37
CA TYR A 256 1.42 13.51 37.60
C TYR A 256 0.66 13.75 38.91
N SER A 257 -0.42 13.01 39.19
CA SER A 257 -1.22 13.21 40.41
C SER A 257 -0.45 12.94 41.71
N VAL A 258 0.49 11.99 41.71
CA VAL A 258 1.29 11.63 42.89
C VAL A 258 2.50 12.56 43.08
N PHE A 259 3.13 13.00 41.98
CA PHE A 259 4.34 13.82 42.03
C PHE A 259 4.07 15.32 41.89
N ALA A 260 2.90 15.74 41.40
CA ALA A 260 2.52 17.16 41.33
C ALA A 260 2.53 17.85 42.70
N PRO A 261 2.06 17.26 43.82
CA PRO A 261 2.18 17.88 45.14
C PRO A 261 3.63 18.04 45.62
N TYR A 262 4.55 17.21 45.13
CA TYR A 262 5.98 17.28 45.48
C TYR A 262 6.76 18.25 44.57
N LEU A 263 6.34 18.40 43.32
CA LEU A 263 6.98 19.28 42.33
C LEU A 263 6.40 20.70 42.33
N LEU A 264 5.13 20.85 42.72
CA LEU A 264 4.38 22.12 42.74
C LEU A 264 3.94 22.51 44.17
N GLY A 265 4.35 21.75 45.19
CA GLY A 265 3.97 21.98 46.58
C GLY A 265 4.54 23.29 47.13
N ASP A 266 3.63 24.13 47.62
CA ASP A 266 3.87 25.40 48.28
C ASP A 266 4.94 25.32 49.37
N SER A 267 5.72 26.41 49.45
CA SER A 267 6.75 26.66 50.46
C SER A 267 6.19 26.53 51.88
N HIS A 268 6.35 25.35 52.48
CA HIS A 268 6.15 25.17 53.91
C HIS A 268 7.30 25.85 54.66
N LYS A 269 6.99 26.97 55.34
CA LYS A 269 7.93 27.65 56.26
C LYS A 269 8.43 26.67 57.33
N PRO A 270 9.74 26.59 57.61
CA PRO A 270 10.22 25.80 58.73
C PRO A 270 10.11 26.60 60.03
N ALA A 271 9.59 25.97 61.08
CA ALA A 271 9.73 26.44 62.46
C ALA A 271 10.90 25.67 63.12
N VAL A 272 11.80 26.42 63.76
CA VAL A 272 12.98 25.95 64.51
C VAL A 272 12.52 25.47 65.90
N PRO A 273 13.12 24.40 66.49
CA PRO A 273 14.04 24.64 67.61
C PRO A 273 15.24 23.67 67.78
N GLN A 274 16.37 24.32 68.07
CA GLN A 274 17.41 24.04 69.08
C GLN A 274 18.22 22.73 69.17
N THR A 275 19.50 22.95 68.91
CA THR A 275 20.77 22.31 69.30
C THR A 275 20.82 21.57 70.64
N LYS A 276 21.44 20.36 70.63
CA LYS A 276 22.47 19.99 71.60
C LYS A 276 23.63 19.27 70.89
N GLN A 277 24.82 19.82 71.08
CA GLN A 277 26.11 19.28 70.66
C GLN A 277 26.52 18.11 71.55
N THR A 278 27.14 17.10 70.94
CA THR A 278 28.29 16.43 71.55
C THR A 278 29.27 16.08 70.44
N ALA A 279 30.47 16.65 70.57
CA ALA A 279 31.62 16.38 69.72
C ALA A 279 32.24 15.02 70.06
N ASN A 280 32.81 14.34 69.06
CA ASN A 280 34.21 13.95 69.15
C ASN A 280 34.83 13.67 67.77
N ALA A 281 36.03 14.24 67.64
CA ALA A 281 37.08 14.13 66.63
C ALA A 281 37.53 12.67 66.38
N ALA A 282 38.34 12.29 65.40
CA ALA A 282 38.86 12.77 64.12
C ALA A 282 39.79 11.63 63.64
N SER A 283 39.99 11.44 62.34
CA SER A 283 41.33 11.35 61.76
C SER A 283 41.28 11.14 60.25
N SER A 284 42.18 11.88 59.62
CA SER A 284 42.40 12.08 58.20
C SER A 284 43.28 10.98 57.61
N GLY A 285 43.11 10.70 56.33
CA GLY A 285 44.06 9.93 55.54
C GLY A 285 44.08 10.43 54.09
N LEU A 286 44.98 11.37 53.81
CA LEU A 286 45.42 11.76 52.47
C LEU A 286 46.18 10.60 51.83
N LEU A 287 45.98 10.32 50.54
CA LEU A 287 47.06 9.93 49.63
C LEU A 287 46.72 10.33 48.17
N GLU A 288 47.79 10.71 47.48
CA GLU A 288 47.92 11.42 46.22
C GLU A 288 48.58 10.49 45.16
N GLU A 289 48.52 10.89 43.88
CA GLU A 289 49.22 10.34 42.69
C GLU A 289 48.77 8.94 42.19
N LYS A 290 48.73 8.61 40.88
CA LYS A 290 49.59 9.04 39.76
C LYS A 290 48.98 8.71 38.39
N LEU A 291 49.21 9.58 37.39
CA LEU A 291 49.08 9.26 35.96
C LEU A 291 50.13 8.22 35.54
N SER A 292 49.74 7.23 34.72
CA SER A 292 50.65 6.54 33.80
C SER A 292 49.89 6.07 32.55
N ALA A 293 50.39 6.50 31.40
CA ALA A 293 49.94 6.10 30.08
C ALA A 293 50.55 4.74 29.71
N GLY A 294 49.71 3.80 29.26
CA GLY A 294 50.14 2.51 28.70
C GLY A 294 49.22 2.06 27.56
N LYS A 295 49.81 1.79 26.40
CA LYS A 295 49.16 1.19 25.21
C LYS A 295 48.51 -0.18 25.53
N PRO A 296 47.49 -0.60 24.76
CA PRO A 296 46.54 -1.62 25.21
C PRO A 296 47.11 -3.04 25.08
N SER A 297 47.06 -3.80 26.18
CA SER A 297 47.22 -5.25 26.13
C SER A 297 45.85 -5.91 25.96
N SER A 298 45.76 -6.81 25.00
CA SER A 298 44.58 -7.61 24.69
C SER A 298 44.31 -8.62 25.80
N ARG A 299 43.43 -8.27 26.75
CA ARG A 299 42.75 -9.25 27.61
C ARG A 299 41.31 -9.39 27.17
N LYS A 300 40.88 -10.65 26.95
CA LYS A 300 39.49 -11.02 26.68
C LYS A 300 38.62 -10.59 27.87
N SER A 301 37.92 -9.46 27.75
CA SER A 301 37.00 -8.98 28.77
C SER A 301 35.75 -9.87 28.80
N ARG A 302 35.26 -10.19 30.01
CA ARG A 302 34.02 -10.99 30.25
C ARG A 302 32.75 -10.14 30.13
N VAL A 303 32.87 -9.01 29.45
CA VAL A 303 31.98 -7.86 29.62
C VAL A 303 31.60 -7.34 28.23
N ALA A 304 30.31 -7.43 27.89
CA ALA A 304 29.80 -7.07 26.57
C ALA A 304 28.91 -5.83 26.63
N LEU A 305 29.08 -4.94 25.65
CA LEU A 305 28.19 -3.79 25.48
C LEU A 305 26.82 -4.29 24.99
N VAL A 306 25.75 -3.90 25.69
CA VAL A 306 24.36 -4.27 25.35
C VAL A 306 23.62 -3.11 24.69
N GLY A 307 23.99 -1.88 25.01
CA GLY A 307 23.41 -0.66 24.45
C GLY A 307 23.96 0.58 25.14
N TYR A 308 23.47 1.76 24.75
CA TYR A 308 23.81 3.02 25.39
C TYR A 308 22.61 3.98 25.39
N LEU A 309 22.57 4.85 26.39
CA LEU A 309 21.58 5.89 26.59
C LEU A 309 22.31 7.24 26.51
N SER A 310 21.85 8.12 25.62
CA SER A 310 22.35 9.49 25.52
C SER A 310 21.24 10.45 25.93
N THR A 311 21.43 11.15 27.03
CA THR A 311 20.54 12.23 27.49
C THR A 311 21.36 13.51 27.54
N GLY A 312 21.28 14.31 26.46
CA GLY A 312 21.77 15.70 26.35
C GLY A 312 23.24 15.93 26.69
N GLU A 313 23.58 15.85 27.97
CA GLU A 313 24.90 16.13 28.54
C GLU A 313 25.59 14.89 29.13
N SER A 314 24.92 13.73 29.20
CA SER A 314 25.49 12.51 29.77
C SER A 314 25.22 11.28 28.90
N ILE A 315 26.27 10.49 28.66
CA ILE A 315 26.19 9.18 28.02
C ILE A 315 26.32 8.11 29.11
N ARG A 316 25.40 7.13 29.10
CA ARG A 316 25.48 5.93 29.93
C ARG A 316 25.50 4.70 29.05
N VAL A 317 26.35 3.74 29.36
CA VAL A 317 26.45 2.46 28.65
C VAL A 317 25.84 1.34 29.47
N LEU A 318 25.11 0.46 28.81
CA LEU A 318 24.55 -0.77 29.38
C LEU A 318 25.51 -1.91 29.11
N VAL A 319 25.96 -2.55 30.17
CA VAL A 319 27.02 -3.54 30.13
C VAL A 319 26.53 -4.84 30.76
N ARG A 320 26.77 -5.97 30.09
CA ARG A 320 26.44 -7.30 30.62
C ARG A 320 27.61 -7.82 31.46
N THR A 321 27.39 -7.99 32.75
CA THR A 321 28.28 -8.68 33.69
C THR A 321 27.69 -10.04 34.07
N PRO A 322 28.46 -10.93 34.72
CA PRO A 322 27.93 -12.20 35.24
C PRO A 322 26.77 -12.04 36.25
N GLU A 323 26.63 -10.87 36.87
CA GLU A 323 25.61 -10.56 37.88
C GLU A 323 24.35 -9.90 37.27
N GLY A 324 24.37 -9.58 35.98
CA GLY A 324 23.24 -8.97 35.27
C GLY A 324 23.65 -7.83 34.34
N ILE A 325 22.68 -7.01 33.93
CA ILE A 325 22.93 -5.80 33.14
C ILE A 325 23.09 -4.62 34.09
N GLN A 326 24.23 -3.94 34.01
CA GLN A 326 24.53 -2.76 34.81
C GLN A 326 24.66 -1.54 33.91
N THR A 327 24.30 -0.36 34.46
CA THR A 327 24.46 0.92 33.75
C THR A 327 25.69 1.62 34.29
N VAL A 328 26.64 1.94 33.41
CA VAL A 328 27.91 2.55 33.77
C VAL A 328 28.14 3.81 32.95
N THR A 329 28.78 4.82 33.54
CA THR A 329 29.23 6.01 32.79
C THR A 329 30.58 5.69 32.15
N PRO A 330 30.71 5.72 30.82
CA PRO A 330 31.96 5.36 30.16
C PRO A 330 32.99 6.48 30.33
N THR A 331 34.25 6.11 30.53
CA THR A 331 35.37 7.07 30.56
C THR A 331 35.66 7.59 29.14
N ARG A 332 35.44 6.73 28.13
CA ARG A 332 35.54 7.08 26.72
C ARG A 332 34.43 6.38 25.94
N PHE A 333 33.79 7.08 25.01
CA PHE A 333 32.72 6.53 24.19
C PHE A 333 32.88 6.97 22.74
N VAL A 334 32.84 6.00 21.82
CA VAL A 334 32.94 6.23 20.38
C VAL A 334 31.73 5.56 19.71
N PRO A 335 30.70 6.33 19.35
CA PRO A 335 29.53 5.82 18.61
C PRO A 335 29.89 5.55 17.16
N ASP A 336 29.76 4.30 16.71
CA ASP A 336 29.99 3.90 15.31
C ASP A 336 29.15 2.66 14.95
N GLY A 337 27.82 2.81 14.95
CA GLY A 337 26.89 1.73 14.61
C GLY A 337 27.17 0.43 15.40
N PHE A 338 27.34 -0.69 14.68
CA PHE A 338 27.69 -1.99 15.28
C PHE A 338 29.15 -2.08 15.77
N ALA A 339 30.02 -1.14 15.38
CA ALA A 339 31.39 -1.00 15.85
C ALA A 339 31.54 -0.05 17.06
N THR A 340 30.43 0.42 17.63
CA THR A 340 30.44 1.26 18.83
C THR A 340 31.29 0.63 19.94
N SER A 341 32.17 1.44 20.51
CA SER A 341 33.06 1.03 21.59
C SER A 341 32.99 2.00 22.77
N ALA A 342 33.13 1.46 23.96
CA ALA A 342 33.17 2.22 25.21
C ALA A 342 34.33 1.73 26.07
N GLU A 343 34.87 2.61 26.89
CA GLU A 343 35.86 2.26 27.91
C GLU A 343 35.19 2.27 29.29
N VAL A 344 35.16 1.10 29.92
CA VAL A 344 34.55 0.86 31.23
C VAL A 344 35.61 0.21 32.11
N ASP A 345 35.91 0.83 33.26
CA ASP A 345 36.94 0.38 34.20
C ASP A 345 38.32 0.12 33.55
N GLY A 346 38.69 0.97 32.57
CA GLY A 346 39.96 0.88 31.83
C GLY A 346 40.01 -0.25 30.79
N GLN A 347 38.89 -0.90 30.49
CA GLN A 347 38.76 -1.92 29.45
C GLN A 347 37.88 -1.45 28.31
N ALA A 348 38.36 -1.62 27.08
CA ALA A 348 37.55 -1.41 25.88
C ALA A 348 36.52 -2.54 25.75
N VAL A 349 35.24 -2.14 25.64
CA VAL A 349 34.09 -3.03 25.44
C VAL A 349 33.33 -2.61 24.18
N SER A 350 32.87 -3.60 23.43
CA SER A 350 32.06 -3.44 22.21
C SER A 350 30.91 -4.44 22.21
N PHE A 351 30.03 -4.35 21.22
CA PHE A 351 28.94 -5.32 21.04
C PHE A 351 29.44 -6.75 20.76
N SER A 352 30.69 -6.89 20.28
CA SER A 352 31.32 -8.17 19.97
C SER A 352 32.28 -8.68 21.03
N SER A 353 32.59 -7.87 22.06
CA SER A 353 33.47 -8.30 23.16
C SER A 353 32.66 -9.08 24.19
N GLY A 354 32.63 -10.40 24.09
CA GLY A 354 31.96 -11.22 25.09
C GLY A 354 32.24 -12.71 24.88
N SER A 355 32.79 -13.36 25.91
CA SER A 355 32.81 -14.82 25.99
C SER A 355 31.43 -15.30 26.44
N ALA A 356 30.45 -15.33 25.55
CA ALA A 356 29.19 -16.01 25.82
C ALA A 356 29.38 -17.51 25.57
N LYS A 357 29.33 -18.34 26.65
CA LYS A 357 28.85 -19.72 26.48
C LYS A 357 27.43 -19.60 25.95
N SER A 358 27.22 -20.24 24.80
CA SER A 358 25.96 -20.29 24.07
C SER A 358 24.82 -20.75 24.95
N ASP A 359 23.74 -19.98 25.00
CA ASP A 359 22.39 -20.55 25.01
C ASP A 359 21.44 -19.61 24.24
N SER A 360 20.88 -20.18 23.18
CA SER A 360 19.68 -19.75 22.42
C SER A 360 19.66 -18.37 21.72
N SER A 361 19.96 -18.45 20.41
CA SER A 361 19.21 -17.86 19.27
C SER A 361 18.42 -16.56 19.47
N LEU A 362 18.97 -15.46 18.94
CA LEU A 362 18.20 -14.26 18.54
C LEU A 362 18.23 -13.99 17.02
N LEU A 363 18.73 -14.95 16.23
CA LEU A 363 18.69 -14.89 14.77
C LEU A 363 18.01 -16.16 14.28
N GLY A 364 16.75 -16.02 13.87
CA GLY A 364 16.03 -17.05 13.14
C GLY A 364 16.76 -17.37 11.84
N GLU A 365 16.83 -18.66 11.55
CA GLU A 365 17.50 -19.25 10.39
C GLU A 365 17.11 -18.58 9.08
N ALA A 366 18.14 -18.29 8.29
CA ALA A 366 18.03 -17.89 6.90
C ALA A 366 17.49 -19.05 6.04
N LEU A 367 16.70 -18.68 5.04
CA LEU A 367 16.05 -19.54 4.03
C LEU A 367 17.01 -20.54 3.34
N PRO A 368 16.51 -21.74 2.94
CA PRO A 368 17.28 -22.70 2.16
C PRO A 368 17.44 -22.27 0.69
N LYS A 369 18.54 -22.73 0.07
CA LYS A 369 18.97 -22.46 -1.31
C LYS A 369 18.03 -23.03 -2.37
#